data_AF-A0A1V5IU73-F1
#
_entry.id   AF-A0A1V5IU73-F1
#
_cell.length_a   1.000
_cell.length_b   1.000
_cell.length_c   1.000
_cell.angle_alpha   90.00
_cell.angle_beta   90.00
_cell.angle_gamma   90.00
#
_symmetry.space_group_name_H-M   'P 1'
#
loop_
_entity.id
_entity.type
_entity.pdbx_description
1 polymer ?
#
loop_
_entity_poly.entity_id
_entity_poly.type
_entity_poly.pdbx_seq_one_letter_code
_entity_poly.pdbx_strand_id
1 'polypeptide(L)'
;MDKILIYTDRHKRATFEQSVNEAIADCNTLINIFEEFQPFMRIFSLEDAEILINEPGALFDHLLIQNIEIKAAPGMAADPGQLAKLFNLERDAFLNVTSGKPVQIENCSPCKKMKLKSGKAVISPERYAAYKAFMTFAEGEFTINEEAVRKHEEAFDTYASTPQQLQTVSHYHDLVRILNLHDAKYPIQSTHKEMLTKIFSLDIEHPPFNGAFLINSEHLKNLISR
;
A
#
# COMPACT_ATOMS: atom_id res chain seq x y z
N MET A 1 -12.04 27.35 15.07
CA MET A 1 -11.85 27.71 13.65
C MET A 1 -12.50 26.61 12.86
N ASP A 2 -13.64 26.89 12.23
CA ASP A 2 -14.39 25.89 11.47
C ASP A 2 -13.63 25.56 10.19
N LYS A 3 -13.21 24.29 10.05
CA LYS A 3 -12.67 23.75 8.80
C LYS A 3 -13.76 22.97 8.11
N ILE A 4 -13.93 23.18 6.81
CA ILE A 4 -14.92 22.45 6.01
C ILE A 4 -14.16 21.54 5.05
N LEU A 5 -14.46 20.23 5.07
CA LEU A 5 -13.96 19.26 4.10
C LEU A 5 -14.61 19.53 2.73
N ILE A 6 -13.79 19.76 1.71
CA ILE A 6 -14.25 20.13 0.37
C ILE A 6 -14.09 18.99 -0.62
N TYR A 7 -12.99 18.24 -0.49
CA TYR A 7 -12.65 17.20 -1.45
C TYR A 7 -11.79 16.14 -0.79
N THR A 8 -12.04 14.87 -1.13
CA THR A 8 -11.19 13.74 -0.79
C THR A 8 -10.72 13.09 -2.08
N ASP A 9 -9.41 12.96 -2.26
CA ASP A 9 -8.84 12.23 -3.39
C ASP A 9 -9.00 10.72 -3.19
N ARG A 10 -10.18 10.21 -3.54
CA ARG A 10 -10.54 8.79 -3.36
C ARG A 10 -9.62 7.85 -4.15
N HIS A 11 -9.11 8.30 -5.29
CA HIS A 11 -8.18 7.50 -6.07
C HIS A 11 -6.85 7.37 -5.34
N LYS A 12 -6.24 8.48 -4.90
CA LYS A 12 -4.97 8.40 -4.16
C LYS A 12 -5.10 7.59 -2.88
N ARG A 13 -6.20 7.75 -2.16
CA ARG A 13 -6.51 6.95 -0.96
C ARG A 13 -6.55 5.46 -1.28
N ALA A 14 -7.37 5.04 -2.25
CA ALA A 14 -7.48 3.62 -2.62
C ALA A 14 -6.15 3.04 -3.12
N THR A 15 -5.38 3.80 -3.90
CA THR A 15 -4.05 3.37 -4.38
C THR A 15 -3.05 3.25 -3.24
N PHE A 16 -3.09 4.15 -2.26
CA PHE A 16 -2.23 4.09 -1.08
C PHE A 16 -2.59 2.87 -0.21
N GLU A 17 -3.87 2.68 0.12
CA GLU A 17 -4.35 1.52 0.89
C GLU A 17 -3.97 0.21 0.19
N GLN A 18 -4.16 0.11 -1.12
CA GLN A 18 -3.75 -1.06 -1.90
C GLN A 18 -2.24 -1.30 -1.79
N SER A 19 -1.43 -0.25 -1.92
CA SER A 19 0.03 -0.37 -1.88
C SER A 19 0.55 -0.83 -0.51
N VAL A 20 -0.05 -0.34 0.58
CA VAL A 20 0.26 -0.79 1.95
C VAL A 20 -0.08 -2.27 2.12
N ASN A 21 -1.29 -2.69 1.71
CA ASN A 21 -1.74 -4.07 1.82
C ASN A 21 -0.88 -5.03 0.98
N GLU A 22 -0.51 -4.64 -0.24
CA GLU A 22 0.40 -5.44 -1.06
C GLU A 22 1.78 -5.56 -0.39
N ALA A 23 2.33 -4.47 0.16
CA ALA A 23 3.62 -4.52 0.84
C ALA A 23 3.57 -5.41 2.10
N ILE A 24 2.47 -5.41 2.86
CA ILE A 24 2.25 -6.34 3.98
C ILE A 24 2.23 -7.78 3.49
N ALA A 25 1.46 -8.06 2.43
CA ALA A 25 1.36 -9.40 1.86
C ALA A 25 2.72 -9.89 1.35
N ASP A 26 3.49 -9.01 0.72
CA ASP A 26 4.84 -9.29 0.23
C ASP A 26 5.79 -9.60 1.41
N CYS A 27 5.79 -8.80 2.49
CA CYS A 27 6.58 -9.08 3.70
C CYS A 27 6.25 -10.45 4.30
N ASN A 28 4.96 -10.73 4.53
CA ASN A 28 4.52 -11.99 5.12
C ASN A 28 4.83 -13.19 4.21
N THR A 29 4.75 -12.99 2.89
CA THR A 29 5.16 -14.00 1.92
C THR A 29 6.65 -14.30 2.03
N LEU A 30 7.51 -13.30 2.20
CA LEU A 30 8.95 -13.50 2.40
C LEU A 30 9.24 -14.27 3.70
N ILE A 31 8.57 -13.94 4.80
CA ILE A 31 8.69 -14.67 6.08
C ILE A 31 8.29 -16.15 5.87
N ASN A 32 7.12 -16.39 5.30
CA ASN A 32 6.66 -17.75 5.01
C ASN A 32 7.63 -18.52 4.11
N ILE A 33 8.20 -17.85 3.10
CA ILE A 33 9.23 -18.44 2.24
C ILE A 33 10.44 -18.83 3.06
N PHE A 34 10.97 -17.92 3.85
CA PHE A 34 12.15 -18.18 4.64
C PHE A 34 11.95 -19.37 5.59
N GLU A 35 10.84 -19.43 6.30
CA GLU A 35 10.58 -20.49 7.27
C GLU A 35 10.22 -21.85 6.65
N GLU A 36 9.79 -21.88 5.40
CA GLU A 36 9.58 -23.14 4.66
C GLU A 36 10.90 -23.69 4.09
N PHE A 37 11.87 -22.82 3.81
CA PHE A 37 13.17 -23.21 3.25
C PHE A 37 14.21 -23.60 4.30
N GLN A 38 14.01 -23.27 5.57
CA GLN A 38 14.90 -23.70 6.66
C GLN A 38 14.14 -24.05 7.95
N PRO A 39 14.63 -25.01 8.77
CA PRO A 39 13.98 -25.45 10.00
C PRO A 39 14.52 -24.81 11.29
N PHE A 40 15.53 -23.95 11.21
CA PHE A 40 16.32 -23.45 12.34
C PHE A 40 15.67 -22.27 13.08
N MET A 41 15.02 -21.37 12.35
CA MET A 41 14.52 -20.10 12.89
C MET A 41 13.09 -19.83 12.45
N ARG A 42 12.31 -19.24 13.36
CA ARG A 42 11.02 -18.61 13.08
C ARG A 42 11.14 -17.11 13.37
N ILE A 43 10.51 -16.29 12.56
CA ILE A 43 10.55 -14.83 12.69
C ILE A 43 9.48 -14.43 13.70
N PHE A 44 9.90 -13.97 14.88
CA PHE A 44 8.98 -13.49 15.93
C PHE A 44 9.22 -12.04 16.33
N SER A 45 10.32 -11.43 15.87
CA SER A 45 10.66 -10.05 16.16
C SER A 45 10.71 -9.21 14.89
N LEU A 46 10.45 -7.91 15.04
CA LEU A 46 10.58 -6.95 13.95
C LEU A 46 12.03 -6.86 13.45
N GLU A 47 13.00 -6.99 14.35
CA GLU A 47 14.43 -6.93 14.02
C GLU A 47 14.82 -8.07 13.08
N ASP A 48 14.40 -9.30 13.39
CA ASP A 48 14.64 -10.46 12.52
C ASP A 48 13.96 -10.31 11.16
N ALA A 49 12.74 -9.77 11.15
CA ALA A 49 12.01 -9.49 9.92
C ALA A 49 12.73 -8.44 9.06
N GLU A 50 13.25 -7.37 9.67
CA GLU A 50 14.03 -6.34 8.97
C GLU A 50 15.35 -6.90 8.41
N ILE A 51 16.05 -7.76 9.15
CA ILE A 51 17.26 -8.43 8.65
C ILE A 51 16.91 -9.30 7.44
N LEU A 52 15.84 -10.10 7.53
CA LEU A 52 15.39 -10.96 6.45
C LEU A 52 15.03 -10.17 5.17
N ILE A 53 14.37 -9.01 5.32
CA ILE A 53 13.98 -8.16 4.19
C ILE A 53 15.20 -7.54 3.51
N ASN A 54 16.20 -7.13 4.29
CA ASN A 54 17.39 -6.47 3.76
C ASN A 54 18.38 -7.46 3.15
N GLU A 55 18.67 -8.56 3.84
CA GLU A 55 19.71 -9.51 3.45
C GLU A 55 19.26 -10.97 3.64
N PRO A 56 18.26 -11.45 2.86
CA PRO A 56 17.67 -12.78 3.08
C PRO A 56 18.69 -13.91 2.95
N GLY A 57 19.60 -13.81 1.97
CA GLY A 57 20.65 -14.81 1.77
C GLY A 57 21.68 -14.86 2.89
N ALA A 58 22.07 -13.70 3.42
CA ALA A 58 23.06 -13.62 4.49
C ALA A 58 22.50 -14.20 5.79
N LEU A 59 21.24 -13.93 6.10
CA LEU A 59 20.56 -14.52 7.26
C LEU A 59 20.47 -16.05 7.14
N PHE A 60 20.10 -16.56 5.97
CA PHE A 60 20.03 -18.00 5.71
C PHE A 60 21.40 -18.68 5.90
N ASP A 61 22.46 -18.08 5.36
CA ASP A 61 23.83 -18.59 5.47
C ASP A 61 24.34 -18.55 6.90
N HIS A 62 24.02 -17.49 7.64
CA HIS A 62 24.38 -17.37 9.05
C HIS A 62 23.75 -18.49 9.88
N LEU A 63 22.46 -18.76 9.68
CA LEU A 63 21.76 -19.84 10.38
C LEU A 63 22.32 -21.22 10.04
N LEU A 64 22.70 -21.47 8.79
CA LEU A 64 23.36 -22.72 8.40
C LEU A 64 24.66 -22.93 9.17
N ILE A 65 25.52 -21.91 9.20
CA ILE A 65 26.82 -22.00 9.88
C ILE A 65 26.63 -22.18 11.39
N GLN A 66 25.69 -21.45 11.98
CA GLN A 66 25.47 -21.46 13.43
C GLN A 66 24.87 -22.78 13.93
N ASN A 67 23.95 -23.39 13.16
CA ASN A 67 23.22 -24.58 13.60
C ASN A 67 23.88 -25.90 13.16
N ILE A 68 24.85 -25.84 12.26
CA ILE A 68 25.58 -27.02 11.78
C ILE A 68 27.00 -27.01 12.35
N GLU A 69 27.22 -27.83 13.38
CA GLU A 69 28.55 -27.99 13.98
C GLU A 69 29.51 -28.75 13.04
N ILE A 70 30.32 -28.02 12.28
CA ILE A 70 31.46 -28.58 11.54
C ILE A 70 32.76 -28.30 12.30
N LYS A 71 33.48 -29.39 12.62
CA LYS A 71 34.88 -29.29 13.07
C LYS A 71 35.79 -28.95 11.89
N ALA A 72 35.85 -27.67 11.54
CA ALA A 72 36.78 -27.16 10.55
C ALA A 72 38.20 -27.06 11.13
N ALA A 73 39.21 -27.33 10.31
CA ALA A 73 40.60 -27.11 10.71
C ALA A 73 40.86 -25.60 10.96
N PRO A 74 41.83 -25.23 11.82
CA PRO A 74 42.14 -23.82 12.09
C PRO A 74 42.43 -23.05 10.80
N GLY A 75 41.69 -21.96 10.56
CA GLY A 75 41.83 -21.11 9.37
C GLY A 75 40.92 -21.48 8.18
N MET A 76 40.07 -22.51 8.29
CA MET A 76 39.06 -22.84 7.28
C MET A 76 37.68 -22.32 7.69
N ALA A 77 37.02 -21.57 6.80
CA ALA A 77 35.62 -21.19 6.94
C ALA A 77 34.72 -22.26 6.30
N ALA A 78 33.59 -22.58 6.95
CA ALA A 78 32.60 -23.48 6.38
C ALA A 78 31.87 -22.80 5.21
N ASP A 79 31.69 -23.52 4.10
CA ASP A 79 30.95 -23.03 2.94
C ASP A 79 29.43 -23.29 3.11
N PRO A 80 28.57 -22.25 3.19
CA PRO A 80 27.12 -22.40 3.31
C PRO A 80 26.50 -23.23 2.18
N GLY A 81 27.06 -23.17 0.97
CA GLY A 81 26.57 -23.94 -0.17
C GLY A 81 26.73 -25.45 0.03
N GLN A 82 27.90 -25.88 0.49
CA GLN A 82 28.17 -27.27 0.85
C GLN A 82 27.37 -27.72 2.08
N LEU A 83 27.26 -26.86 3.09
CA LEU A 83 26.42 -27.09 4.28
C LEU A 83 24.97 -27.36 3.90
N ALA A 84 24.36 -26.51 3.07
CA ALA A 84 22.99 -26.70 2.63
C ALA A 84 22.78 -28.05 1.92
N LYS A 85 23.72 -28.46 1.06
CA LYS A 85 23.66 -29.75 0.36
C LYS A 85 23.74 -30.95 1.32
N LEU A 86 24.59 -30.87 2.35
CA LEU A 86 24.72 -31.93 3.35
C LEU A 86 23.41 -32.18 4.11
N PHE A 87 22.61 -31.13 4.31
CA PHE A 87 21.34 -31.19 5.02
C PHE A 87 20.11 -31.21 4.10
N ASN A 88 20.31 -31.41 2.79
CA ASN A 88 19.26 -31.40 1.76
C ASN A 88 18.38 -30.14 1.79
N LEU A 89 19.00 -28.97 2.03
CA LEU A 89 18.33 -27.68 2.03
C LEU A 89 18.46 -27.01 0.66
N GLU A 90 17.35 -26.49 0.17
CA GLU A 90 17.20 -25.90 -1.18
C GLU A 90 17.69 -24.43 -1.24
N ARG A 91 18.91 -24.17 -0.76
CA ARG A 91 19.49 -22.82 -0.64
C ARG A 91 19.49 -22.05 -1.95
N ASP A 92 19.94 -22.67 -3.04
CA ASP A 92 20.02 -22.01 -4.35
C ASP A 92 18.63 -21.61 -4.86
N ALA A 93 17.61 -22.43 -4.59
CA ALA A 93 16.23 -22.07 -4.88
C ALA A 93 15.75 -20.91 -3.99
N PHE A 94 16.04 -20.90 -2.69
CA PHE A 94 15.72 -19.78 -1.80
C PHE A 94 16.32 -18.45 -2.30
N LEU A 95 17.61 -18.45 -2.64
CA LEU A 95 18.29 -17.27 -3.18
C LEU A 95 17.69 -16.80 -4.51
N ASN A 96 17.32 -17.74 -5.37
CA ASN A 96 16.67 -17.41 -6.64
C ASN A 96 15.28 -16.80 -6.42
N VAL A 97 14.47 -17.35 -5.51
CA VAL A 97 13.14 -16.82 -5.17
C VAL A 97 13.24 -15.39 -4.64
N THR A 98 14.11 -15.18 -3.65
CA THR A 98 14.28 -13.87 -3.00
C THR A 98 14.88 -12.84 -3.96
N SER A 99 15.70 -13.27 -4.91
CA SER A 99 16.24 -12.40 -5.98
C SER A 99 15.30 -12.23 -7.19
N GLY A 100 14.11 -12.85 -7.19
CA GLY A 100 13.19 -12.81 -8.34
C GLY A 100 13.66 -13.57 -9.58
N LYS A 101 14.66 -14.44 -9.45
CA LYS A 101 15.17 -15.29 -10.52
C LYS A 101 14.27 -16.51 -10.73
N PRO A 102 14.25 -17.10 -11.94
CA PRO A 102 13.52 -18.33 -12.18
C PRO A 102 14.06 -19.48 -11.32
N VAL A 103 13.15 -20.32 -10.83
CA VAL A 103 13.44 -21.47 -9.96
C VAL A 103 12.93 -22.74 -10.62
N GLN A 104 13.73 -23.80 -10.59
CA GLN A 104 13.31 -25.11 -11.08
C GLN A 104 12.43 -25.80 -10.03
N ILE A 105 11.11 -25.67 -10.19
CA ILE A 105 10.11 -26.16 -9.22
C ILE A 105 10.10 -27.70 -9.13
N GLU A 106 10.53 -28.40 -10.20
CA GLU A 106 10.45 -29.87 -10.29
C GLU A 106 11.18 -30.59 -9.16
N ASN A 107 12.29 -30.04 -8.65
CA ASN A 107 13.11 -30.69 -7.63
C ASN A 107 13.06 -30.00 -6.26
N CYS A 108 12.46 -28.81 -6.16
CA CYS A 108 12.40 -28.04 -4.92
C CYS A 108 11.06 -28.27 -4.17
N SER A 109 11.11 -29.02 -3.07
CA SER A 109 9.92 -29.31 -2.24
C SER A 109 9.24 -28.05 -1.67
N PRO A 110 9.97 -27.08 -1.07
CA PRO A 110 9.41 -25.79 -0.65
C PRO A 110 8.72 -25.03 -1.79
N CYS A 111 9.31 -25.05 -2.98
CA CYS A 111 8.82 -24.33 -4.15
C CYS A 111 7.47 -24.84 -4.64
N LYS A 112 7.23 -26.16 -4.54
CA LYS A 112 5.95 -26.79 -4.90
C LYS A 112 4.82 -26.36 -3.97
N LYS A 113 5.11 -26.12 -2.69
CA LYS A 113 4.11 -25.71 -1.69
C LYS A 113 3.67 -24.26 -1.87
N MET A 114 4.58 -23.37 -2.24
CA MET A 114 4.35 -21.92 -2.18
C MET A 114 3.85 -21.25 -3.46
N LYS A 115 3.63 -22.00 -4.57
CA LYS A 115 3.11 -21.45 -5.85
C LYS A 115 3.77 -20.13 -6.27
N LEU A 116 5.10 -20.10 -6.21
CA LEU A 116 5.91 -18.91 -6.40
C LEU A 116 5.76 -18.34 -7.81
N LYS A 117 5.53 -17.03 -7.94
CA LYS A 117 5.51 -16.33 -9.23
C LYS A 117 6.95 -16.07 -9.69
N SER A 118 7.24 -16.36 -10.95
CA SER A 118 8.57 -16.14 -11.53
C SER A 118 8.79 -14.67 -11.89
N GLY A 119 10.04 -14.20 -11.78
CA GLY A 119 10.49 -12.96 -12.39
C GLY A 119 10.40 -11.69 -11.54
N LYS A 120 10.00 -11.77 -10.27
CA LYS A 120 10.03 -10.63 -9.35
C LYS A 120 10.39 -11.06 -7.93
N ALA A 121 11.29 -10.32 -7.28
CA ALA A 121 11.56 -10.48 -5.86
C ALA A 121 10.26 -10.23 -5.07
N VAL A 122 10.09 -10.96 -3.97
CA VAL A 122 8.87 -10.93 -3.16
C VAL A 122 8.62 -9.53 -2.63
N ILE A 123 9.61 -8.96 -1.93
CA ILE A 123 9.64 -7.56 -1.52
C ILE A 123 11.05 -6.99 -1.71
N SER A 124 11.14 -5.70 -2.02
CA SER A 124 12.43 -4.99 -2.02
C SER A 124 12.59 -4.14 -0.75
N PRO A 125 13.82 -3.89 -0.28
CA PRO A 125 14.08 -3.03 0.87
C PRO A 125 13.47 -1.63 0.72
N GLU A 126 13.46 -1.08 -0.49
CA GLU A 126 12.89 0.24 -0.78
C GLU A 126 11.36 0.25 -0.62
N ARG A 127 10.69 -0.82 -1.10
CA ARG A 127 9.24 -0.96 -0.94
C ARG A 127 8.87 -1.11 0.52
N TYR A 128 9.64 -1.90 1.28
CA TYR A 128 9.46 -2.00 2.73
C TYR A 128 9.66 -0.63 3.40
N ALA A 129 10.78 0.05 3.13
CA ALA A 129 11.09 1.34 3.73
C ALA A 129 10.02 2.42 3.44
N ALA A 130 9.41 2.39 2.25
CA ALA A 130 8.34 3.31 1.87
C ALA A 130 7.06 3.13 2.70
N TYR A 131 6.75 1.90 3.13
CA TYR A 131 5.49 1.59 3.79
C TYR A 131 5.60 1.11 5.23
N LYS A 132 6.81 0.88 5.77
CA LYS A 132 7.00 0.33 7.12
C LYS A 132 6.35 1.14 8.23
N ALA A 133 6.24 2.46 8.06
CA ALA A 133 5.56 3.34 9.02
C ALA A 133 4.04 3.09 9.13
N PHE A 134 3.45 2.38 8.15
CA PHE A 134 2.02 2.06 8.08
C PHE A 134 1.73 0.60 8.43
N MET A 135 2.73 -0.13 8.93
CA MET A 135 2.62 -1.53 9.29
C MET A 135 2.85 -1.70 10.79
N THR A 136 2.21 -2.71 11.37
CA THR A 136 2.47 -3.20 12.72
C THR A 136 3.00 -4.61 12.61
N PHE A 137 4.05 -4.93 13.34
CA PHE A 137 4.57 -6.29 13.41
C PHE A 137 4.22 -6.90 14.77
N ALA A 138 3.50 -8.01 14.75
CA ALA A 138 3.09 -8.74 15.94
C ALA A 138 3.00 -10.24 15.62
N GLU A 139 3.42 -11.08 16.57
CA GLU A 139 3.28 -12.54 16.49
C GLU A 139 3.87 -13.18 15.23
N GLY A 140 4.90 -12.57 14.64
CA GLY A 140 5.57 -13.08 13.44
C GLY A 140 4.99 -12.59 12.11
N GLU A 141 3.97 -11.73 12.14
CA GLU A 141 3.31 -11.23 10.94
C GLU A 141 3.21 -9.71 10.92
N PHE A 142 3.28 -9.15 9.72
CA PHE A 142 2.90 -7.76 9.45
C PHE A 142 1.39 -7.64 9.28
N THR A 143 0.83 -6.63 9.92
CA THR A 143 -0.57 -6.22 9.80
C THR A 143 -0.63 -4.71 9.56
N ILE A 144 -1.80 -4.20 9.20
CA ILE A 144 -1.99 -2.79 8.94
C ILE A 144 -1.97 -1.97 10.23
N ASN A 145 -1.25 -0.86 10.25
CA ASN A 145 -1.37 0.15 11.30
C ASN A 145 -2.49 1.12 10.91
N GLU A 146 -3.72 0.81 11.33
CA GLU A 146 -4.91 1.61 10.99
C GLU A 146 -4.78 3.08 11.40
N GLU A 147 -4.13 3.37 12.52
CA GLU A 147 -3.95 4.74 13.00
C GLU A 147 -3.00 5.54 12.09
N ALA A 148 -1.86 4.96 11.73
CA ALA A 148 -0.88 5.60 10.85
C ALA A 148 -1.45 5.80 9.44
N VAL A 149 -2.18 4.80 8.92
CA VAL A 149 -2.87 4.88 7.62
C VAL A 149 -3.90 6.00 7.63
N ARG A 150 -4.81 6.02 8.61
CA ARG A 150 -5.84 7.06 8.73
C ARG A 150 -5.23 8.46 8.79
N LYS A 151 -4.16 8.64 9.56
CA LYS A 151 -3.46 9.92 9.66
C LYS A 151 -2.81 10.34 8.35
N HIS A 152 -2.27 9.41 7.57
CA HIS A 152 -1.71 9.72 6.26
C HIS A 152 -2.81 10.08 5.26
N GLU A 153 -3.96 9.41 5.34
CA GLU A 153 -5.11 9.67 4.48
C GLU A 153 -5.71 11.05 4.67
N GLU A 154 -5.59 11.66 5.84
CA GLU A 154 -5.97 13.06 6.07
C GLU A 154 -5.22 14.02 5.13
N ALA A 155 -4.03 13.64 4.64
CA ALA A 155 -3.29 14.44 3.64
C ALA A 155 -3.92 14.38 2.23
N PHE A 156 -4.81 13.43 1.97
CA PHE A 156 -5.57 13.33 0.72
C PHE A 156 -6.87 14.16 0.76
N ASP A 157 -7.21 14.71 1.92
CA ASP A 157 -8.34 15.59 2.12
C ASP A 157 -7.93 17.05 1.90
N THR A 158 -8.79 17.80 1.22
CA THR A 158 -8.65 19.25 1.04
C THR A 158 -9.70 19.97 1.88
N TYR A 159 -9.22 20.81 2.80
CA TYR A 159 -10.06 21.60 3.69
C TYR A 159 -10.01 23.08 3.34
N ALA A 160 -11.17 23.74 3.37
CA ALA A 160 -11.23 25.19 3.47
C ALA A 160 -11.02 25.60 4.93
N SER A 161 -10.05 26.49 5.17
CA SER A 161 -9.64 26.88 6.53
C SER A 161 -9.40 28.38 6.71
N THR A 162 -9.10 29.13 5.65
CA THR A 162 -8.99 30.58 5.74
C THR A 162 -10.36 31.25 5.56
N PRO A 163 -10.58 32.47 6.10
CA PRO A 163 -11.84 33.20 5.93
C PRO A 163 -12.25 33.35 4.45
N GLN A 164 -11.28 33.59 3.56
CA GLN A 164 -11.53 33.71 2.13
C GLN A 164 -11.97 32.39 1.51
N GLN A 165 -11.33 31.27 1.86
CA GLN A 165 -11.73 29.95 1.38
C GLN A 165 -13.13 29.58 1.87
N LEU A 166 -13.42 29.84 3.15
CA LEU A 166 -14.74 29.61 3.73
C LEU A 166 -15.83 30.45 3.05
N GLN A 167 -15.53 31.70 2.69
CA GLN A 167 -16.46 32.55 1.94
C GLN A 167 -16.73 32.00 0.53
N THR A 168 -15.70 31.55 -0.18
CA THR A 168 -15.85 30.91 -1.50
C THR A 168 -16.73 29.66 -1.41
N VAL A 169 -16.49 28.81 -0.42
CA VAL A 169 -17.29 27.60 -0.16
C VAL A 169 -18.74 27.97 0.13
N SER A 170 -18.99 28.92 1.04
CA SER A 170 -20.34 29.39 1.37
C SER A 170 -21.06 29.94 0.14
N HIS A 171 -20.38 30.72 -0.70
CA HIS A 171 -20.95 31.27 -1.93
C HIS A 171 -21.46 30.18 -2.87
N TYR A 172 -20.68 29.12 -3.08
CA TYR A 172 -21.07 27.99 -3.92
C TYR A 172 -22.22 27.18 -3.31
N HIS A 173 -22.23 26.96 -2.00
CA HIS A 173 -23.36 26.34 -1.30
C HIS A 173 -24.65 27.16 -1.44
N ASP A 174 -24.56 28.48 -1.28
CA ASP A 174 -25.71 29.37 -1.44
C ASP A 174 -26.22 29.39 -2.87
N LEU A 175 -25.32 29.42 -3.87
CA LEU A 175 -25.69 29.34 -5.28
C LEU A 175 -26.48 28.06 -5.57
N VAL A 176 -25.96 26.89 -5.20
CA VAL A 176 -26.64 25.60 -5.42
C VAL A 176 -27.98 25.56 -4.70
N ARG A 177 -28.04 26.05 -3.45
CA ARG A 177 -29.28 26.13 -2.68
C ARG A 177 -30.32 27.00 -3.39
N ILE A 178 -29.94 28.19 -3.85
CA ILE A 178 -30.85 29.12 -4.54
C ILE A 178 -31.32 28.53 -5.87
N LEU A 179 -30.43 27.93 -6.65
CA LEU A 179 -30.79 27.29 -7.93
C LEU A 179 -31.79 26.16 -7.73
N ASN A 180 -31.57 25.29 -6.74
CA ASN A 180 -32.50 24.20 -6.42
C ASN A 180 -33.85 24.71 -5.87
N LEU A 181 -33.83 25.76 -5.04
CA LEU A 181 -35.08 26.41 -4.57
C LEU A 181 -35.85 27.07 -5.70
N HIS A 182 -35.16 27.67 -6.68
CA HIS A 182 -35.78 28.24 -7.86
C HIS A 182 -36.39 27.15 -8.74
N ASP A 183 -35.63 26.09 -9.04
CA ASP A 183 -36.08 24.96 -9.85
C ASP A 183 -37.32 24.26 -9.26
N ALA A 184 -37.37 24.13 -7.93
CA ALA A 184 -38.54 23.57 -7.25
C ALA A 184 -39.82 24.40 -7.43
N LYS A 185 -39.71 25.73 -7.58
CA LYS A 185 -40.85 26.65 -7.75
C LYS A 185 -41.15 26.94 -9.22
N TYR A 186 -40.12 27.00 -10.04
CA TYR A 186 -40.14 27.35 -11.46
C TYR A 186 -39.21 26.36 -12.18
N PRO A 187 -39.74 25.20 -12.61
CA PRO A 187 -38.94 24.14 -13.20
C PRO A 187 -38.07 24.63 -14.35
N ILE A 188 -36.77 24.46 -14.21
CA ILE A 188 -35.77 24.83 -15.20
C ILE A 188 -35.68 23.70 -16.22
N GLN A 189 -35.79 24.05 -17.50
CA GLN A 189 -35.62 23.08 -18.58
C GLN A 189 -34.23 22.43 -18.55
N SER A 190 -34.16 21.15 -18.88
CA SER A 190 -32.93 20.35 -18.91
C SER A 190 -31.77 21.00 -19.67
N THR A 191 -32.04 21.63 -20.82
CA THR A 191 -31.05 22.37 -21.63
C THR A 191 -30.49 23.61 -20.91
N HIS A 192 -31.31 24.30 -20.12
CA HIS A 192 -30.85 25.43 -19.30
C HIS A 192 -30.09 24.95 -18.07
N LYS A 193 -30.48 23.81 -17.47
CA LYS A 193 -29.71 23.19 -16.40
C LYS A 193 -28.29 22.85 -16.86
N GLU A 194 -28.14 22.28 -18.06
CA GLU A 194 -26.84 22.03 -18.68
C GLU A 194 -25.99 23.30 -18.82
N MET A 195 -26.61 24.38 -19.29
CA MET A 195 -25.91 25.64 -19.45
C MET A 195 -25.42 26.18 -18.10
N LEU A 196 -26.28 26.13 -17.07
CA LEU A 196 -25.96 26.58 -15.73
C LEU A 196 -24.87 25.73 -15.07
N THR A 197 -24.90 24.40 -15.23
CA THR A 197 -23.83 23.53 -14.73
C THR A 197 -22.49 23.83 -15.40
N LYS A 198 -22.47 24.09 -16.70
CA LYS A 198 -21.24 24.50 -17.42
C LYS A 198 -20.72 25.88 -16.98
N ILE A 199 -21.60 26.89 -16.90
CA ILE A 199 -21.20 28.27 -16.56
C ILE A 199 -20.64 28.33 -15.15
N PHE A 200 -21.34 27.73 -14.18
CA PHE A 200 -20.95 27.79 -12.78
C PHE A 200 -20.02 26.65 -12.35
N SER A 201 -19.70 25.72 -13.25
CA SER A 201 -18.92 24.51 -12.95
C SER A 201 -19.53 23.73 -11.78
N LEU A 202 -20.82 23.40 -11.92
CA LEU A 202 -21.61 22.61 -10.97
C LEU A 202 -21.86 21.21 -11.53
N ASP A 203 -22.17 20.27 -10.64
CA ASP A 203 -22.61 18.93 -11.01
C ASP A 203 -24.14 18.83 -11.00
N ILE A 204 -24.66 17.73 -11.53
CA ILE A 204 -26.09 17.40 -11.47
C ILE A 204 -26.27 15.96 -10.99
N GLU A 205 -27.30 15.74 -10.19
CA GLU A 205 -27.55 14.44 -9.54
C GLU A 205 -27.69 13.28 -10.52
N HIS A 206 -28.41 13.48 -11.62
CA HIS A 206 -28.58 12.47 -12.67
C HIS A 206 -28.12 13.04 -14.02
N PRO A 207 -26.83 12.85 -14.36
CA PRO A 207 -26.33 13.21 -15.68
C PRO A 207 -27.13 12.51 -16.79
N PRO A 208 -27.40 13.18 -17.92
CA PRO A 208 -26.87 14.50 -18.25
C PRO A 208 -27.70 15.69 -17.70
N PHE A 209 -29.02 15.59 -17.45
CA PHE A 209 -29.87 16.78 -17.25
C PHE A 209 -31.04 16.66 -16.26
N ASN A 210 -31.00 15.70 -15.34
CA ASN A 210 -32.09 15.48 -14.39
C ASN A 210 -31.62 15.56 -12.93
N GLY A 211 -32.53 15.99 -12.06
CA GLY A 211 -32.29 16.12 -10.62
C GLY A 211 -31.78 17.49 -10.18
N ALA A 212 -31.26 17.52 -8.96
CA ALA A 212 -30.77 18.73 -8.30
C ALA A 212 -29.37 19.13 -8.78
N PHE A 213 -29.09 20.43 -8.75
CA PHE A 213 -27.73 20.95 -8.86
C PHE A 213 -26.92 20.52 -7.64
N LEU A 214 -25.67 20.15 -7.86
CA LEU A 214 -24.72 19.71 -6.85
C LEU A 214 -23.43 20.53 -6.96
N ILE A 215 -22.69 20.62 -5.87
CA ILE A 215 -21.36 21.25 -5.89
C ILE A 215 -20.38 20.31 -6.57
N ASN A 216 -19.67 20.82 -7.57
CA ASN A 216 -18.50 20.15 -8.11
C ASN A 216 -17.33 20.32 -7.13
N SER A 217 -17.06 19.26 -6.36
CA SER A 217 -16.05 19.28 -5.30
C SER A 217 -14.63 19.45 -5.84
N GLU A 218 -14.36 18.98 -7.06
CA GLU A 218 -13.05 19.10 -7.71
C GLU A 218 -12.79 20.53 -8.21
N HIS A 219 -13.79 21.17 -8.80
CA HIS A 219 -13.75 22.59 -9.14
C HIS A 219 -13.56 23.46 -7.90
N LEU A 220 -14.35 23.19 -6.84
CA LEU A 220 -14.27 23.96 -5.61
C LEU A 220 -12.90 23.82 -4.93
N LYS A 221 -12.32 22.60 -4.93
CA LYS A 221 -10.93 22.34 -4.51
C LYS A 221 -9.94 23.19 -5.31
N ASN A 222 -10.04 23.21 -6.63
CA ASN A 222 -9.14 23.97 -7.50
C ASN A 222 -9.25 25.49 -7.27
N LEU A 223 -10.44 25.99 -6.91
CA LEU A 223 -10.64 27.40 -6.60
C LEU A 223 -10.01 27.83 -5.27
N ILE A 224 -10.14 27.01 -4.21
CA ILE A 224 -9.60 27.35 -2.88
C ILE A 224 -8.09 27.10 -2.75
N SER A 225 -7.51 26.38 -3.71
CA SER A 225 -6.08 26.05 -3.76
C SER A 225 -5.25 27.04 -4.59
N ARG A 226 -5.90 28.04 -5.22
CA ARG A 226 -5.27 29.16 -5.93
C ARG A 226 -5.06 30.34 -5.01
#